data_AF-A0A5J5UD71-F1
#
_entry.id   AF-A0A5J5UD71-F1
#
_cell.length_a   1.000
_cell.length_b   1.000
_cell.length_c   1.000
_cell.angle_alpha   90.00
_cell.angle_beta   90.00
_cell.angle_gamma   90.00
#
_symmetry.space_group_name_H-M   'P 1'
#
loop_
_entity.id
_entity.type
_entity.pdbx_description
1 polymer ?
#
loop_
_entity_poly.entity_id
_entity_poly.type
_entity_poly.pdbx_seq_one_letter_code
_entity_poly.pdbx_strand_id
1 'polypeptide(L)'
;MDSYTSLLEKTRLPQPSLQKFAVISIFSKLQTAPVRLGPDSEPGAQAISQCLQSSSPAVVDQSVREVCRLVLNSNMDLSRALLELQSALEGSDPKFVPLFVKSLGFLVCVGYERSNGSWKPESHEDHPFVKILSSRREVERELVNQVLLFMAKNKGLGMAEVCEFLRHFLIFSILRMNASDSSLFLFARQLITSMASFCCSIPNQALPIFRALIHCLKYFPLKSLEVTRNFCYVVECLVDSFTVVLRQLVGKGVLITEAQLCGVELIENVLSLYMSPCKQSDEIEPIVELLKHMLVAQKDLALHYMPELASVILSLSVLLIESDLEHQQLSILKFLQFLL
;
A
#
# COMPACT_ATOMS: atom_id res chain seq x y z
N MET A 1 -3.78 46.03 4.83
CA MET A 1 -3.20 45.95 3.47
C MET A 1 -2.71 44.54 3.26
N ASP A 2 -3.25 43.88 2.24
CA ASP A 2 -3.07 42.44 2.01
C ASP A 2 -1.60 42.11 1.77
N SER A 3 -0.99 41.42 2.73
CA SER A 3 0.47 41.28 2.80
C SER A 3 1.06 40.42 1.68
N TYR A 4 0.25 39.61 1.00
CA TYR A 4 0.67 38.71 -0.07
C TYR A 4 0.10 39.05 -1.45
N THR A 5 -0.89 39.96 -1.54
CA THR A 5 -1.66 40.20 -2.79
C THR A 5 -0.79 40.58 -3.97
N SER A 6 0.20 41.47 -3.79
CA SER A 6 1.08 41.89 -4.89
C SER A 6 1.97 40.75 -5.43
N LEU A 7 2.29 39.76 -4.61
CA LEU A 7 3.01 38.56 -5.06
C LEU A 7 2.07 37.53 -5.67
N LEU A 8 0.86 37.39 -5.12
CA LEU A 8 -0.17 36.50 -5.64
C LEU A 8 -0.61 36.93 -7.04
N GLU A 9 -0.74 38.23 -7.31
CA GLU A 9 -1.00 38.76 -8.65
C GLU A 9 0.10 38.36 -9.66
N LYS A 10 1.36 38.33 -9.22
CA LYS A 10 2.48 37.92 -10.09
C LYS A 10 2.45 36.43 -10.44
N THR A 11 1.73 35.60 -9.68
CA THR A 11 1.52 34.18 -10.05
C THR A 11 0.58 34.01 -11.24
N ARG A 12 -0.17 35.06 -11.62
CA ARG A 12 -1.10 35.07 -12.76
C ARG A 12 -0.46 35.54 -14.07
N LEU A 13 0.80 35.98 -14.04
CA LEU A 13 1.54 36.37 -15.24
C LEU A 13 1.73 35.18 -16.20
N PRO A 14 1.78 35.37 -17.53
CA PRO A 14 1.81 34.26 -18.48
C PRO A 14 3.12 33.47 -18.48
N GLN A 15 4.22 34.06 -18.00
CA GLN A 15 5.55 33.45 -18.09
C GLN A 15 5.83 32.50 -16.90
N PRO A 16 6.06 31.19 -17.11
CA PRO A 16 6.24 30.22 -16.04
C PRO A 16 7.40 30.52 -15.07
N SER A 17 8.50 31.09 -15.56
CA SER A 17 9.65 31.46 -14.71
C SER A 17 9.30 32.56 -13.71
N LEU A 18 8.53 33.57 -14.13
CA LEU A 18 8.05 34.65 -13.27
C LEU A 18 7.05 34.12 -12.23
N GLN A 19 6.17 33.21 -12.66
CA GLN A 19 5.23 32.54 -11.75
C GLN A 19 5.98 31.78 -10.65
N LYS A 20 6.98 30.97 -11.01
CA LYS A 20 7.82 30.24 -10.04
C LYS A 20 8.55 31.19 -9.09
N PHE A 21 9.14 32.25 -9.61
CA PHE A 21 9.82 33.26 -8.80
C PHE A 21 8.87 33.95 -7.82
N ALA A 22 7.63 34.24 -8.24
CA ALA A 22 6.61 34.80 -7.37
C ALA A 22 6.24 33.83 -6.23
N VAL A 23 6.05 32.55 -6.53
CA VAL A 23 5.83 31.50 -5.51
C VAL A 23 7.01 31.44 -4.52
N ILE A 24 8.25 31.34 -5.01
CA ILE A 24 9.45 31.30 -4.15
C ILE A 24 9.50 32.54 -3.24
N SER A 25 9.15 33.72 -3.77
CA SER A 25 9.12 34.97 -3.00
C SER A 25 8.04 34.96 -1.89
N ILE A 26 6.86 34.38 -2.17
CA ILE A 26 5.79 34.20 -1.17
C ILE A 26 6.29 33.30 -0.05
N PHE A 27 6.86 32.14 -0.39
CA PHE A 27 7.32 31.16 0.60
C PHE A 27 8.57 31.61 1.37
N SER A 28 9.47 32.36 0.74
CA SER A 28 10.57 33.04 1.44
C SER A 28 10.03 34.05 2.46
N LYS A 29 9.02 34.84 2.08
CA LYS A 29 8.38 35.78 3.01
C LYS A 29 7.68 35.06 4.17
N LEU A 30 7.00 33.94 3.92
CA LEU A 30 6.39 33.12 4.97
C LEU A 30 7.40 32.66 6.03
N GLN A 31 8.64 32.36 5.62
CA GLN A 31 9.71 31.92 6.53
C GLN A 31 10.28 33.05 7.37
N THR A 32 10.43 34.25 6.79
CA THR A 32 11.11 35.38 7.45
C THR A 32 10.17 36.37 8.12
N ALA A 33 8.87 36.30 7.85
CA ALA A 33 7.89 37.25 8.38
C ALA A 33 7.57 36.99 9.87
N PRO A 34 7.08 38.01 10.60
CA PRO A 34 6.61 37.82 11.97
C PRO A 34 5.47 36.79 12.03
N VAL A 35 5.27 36.14 13.18
CA VAL A 35 4.28 35.06 13.40
C VAL A 35 2.90 35.38 12.81
N ARG A 36 2.42 36.62 12.94
CA ARG A 36 1.15 37.11 12.37
C ARG A 36 1.01 37.05 10.84
N LEU A 37 2.11 36.81 10.13
CA LEU A 37 2.20 36.64 8.68
C LEU A 37 2.89 35.33 8.30
N GLY A 38 3.27 34.49 9.27
CA GLY A 38 3.93 33.22 9.05
C GLY A 38 2.99 32.15 8.48
N PRO A 39 3.49 30.94 8.22
CA PRO A 39 2.72 29.83 7.65
C PRO A 39 1.46 29.47 8.45
N ASP A 40 1.51 29.61 9.77
CA ASP A 40 0.40 29.26 10.68
C ASP A 40 -0.59 30.41 10.89
N SER A 41 -0.33 31.58 10.29
CA SER A 41 -1.25 32.71 10.34
C SER A 41 -2.32 32.61 9.25
N GLU A 42 -3.51 33.18 9.50
CA GLU A 42 -4.60 33.22 8.51
C GLU A 42 -4.15 33.78 7.15
N PRO A 43 -3.42 34.91 7.06
CA PRO A 43 -2.95 35.41 5.77
C PRO A 43 -1.93 34.50 5.09
N GLY A 44 -1.11 33.79 5.88
CA GLY A 44 -0.13 32.85 5.35
C GLY A 44 -0.77 31.57 4.83
N ALA A 45 -1.70 31.00 5.59
CA ALA A 45 -2.52 29.87 5.19
C ALA A 45 -3.28 30.18 3.89
N GLN A 46 -3.91 31.35 3.81
CA GLN A 46 -4.62 31.79 2.61
C GLN A 46 -3.68 31.93 1.40
N ALA A 47 -2.47 32.48 1.59
CA ALA A 47 -1.48 32.60 0.53
C ALA A 47 -1.02 31.23 0.02
N ILE A 48 -0.77 30.27 0.91
CA ILE A 48 -0.41 28.88 0.56
C ILE A 48 -1.55 28.24 -0.23
N SER A 49 -2.77 28.29 0.30
CA SER A 49 -3.96 27.70 -0.31
C SER A 49 -4.20 28.24 -1.73
N GLN A 50 -4.12 29.56 -1.93
CA GLN A 50 -4.25 30.17 -3.26
C GLN A 50 -3.18 29.71 -4.24
N CYS A 51 -1.95 29.48 -3.78
CA CYS A 51 -0.89 28.97 -4.64
C CYS A 51 -1.12 27.49 -5.01
N LEU A 52 -1.58 26.66 -4.06
CA LEU A 52 -1.89 25.24 -4.31
C LEU A 52 -3.12 25.05 -5.21
N GLN A 53 -4.11 25.95 -5.13
CA GLN A 53 -5.33 25.92 -5.94
C GLN A 53 -5.19 26.61 -7.30
N SER A 54 -3.99 27.04 -7.68
CA SER A 54 -3.74 27.68 -8.97
C SER A 54 -4.05 26.76 -10.15
N SER A 55 -4.56 27.32 -11.24
CA SER A 55 -4.72 26.60 -12.51
C SER A 55 -3.40 26.42 -13.28
N SER A 56 -2.35 27.16 -12.90
CA SER A 56 -1.04 27.09 -13.56
C SER A 56 -0.19 25.93 -13.03
N PRO A 57 0.27 25.01 -13.90
CA PRO A 57 1.16 23.92 -13.50
C PRO A 57 2.47 24.39 -12.86
N ALA A 58 3.03 25.51 -13.31
CA ALA A 58 4.28 26.04 -12.78
C ALA A 58 4.11 26.59 -11.36
N VAL A 59 2.95 27.14 -11.05
CA VAL A 59 2.61 27.63 -9.70
C VAL A 59 2.41 26.44 -8.77
N VAL A 60 1.58 25.47 -9.15
CA VAL A 60 1.28 24.30 -8.29
C VAL A 60 2.53 23.46 -8.01
N ASP A 61 3.33 23.11 -9.04
CA ASP A 61 4.58 22.34 -8.86
C ASP A 61 5.55 23.04 -7.90
N GLN A 62 5.77 24.35 -8.06
CA GLN A 62 6.66 25.08 -7.18
C GLN A 62 6.09 25.19 -5.76
N SER A 63 4.79 25.43 -5.62
CA SER A 63 4.15 25.62 -4.32
C SER A 63 4.22 24.35 -3.47
N VAL A 64 3.95 23.21 -4.09
CA VAL A 64 4.05 21.91 -3.43
C VAL A 64 5.49 21.64 -2.94
N ARG A 65 6.50 21.96 -3.76
CA ARG A 65 7.92 21.86 -3.34
C ARG A 65 8.24 22.77 -2.17
N GLU A 66 7.76 24.01 -2.18
CA GLU A 66 8.00 24.95 -1.10
C GLU A 66 7.28 24.55 0.19
N VAL A 67 6.06 24.01 0.12
CA VAL A 67 5.37 23.43 1.30
C VAL A 67 6.19 22.30 1.90
N CYS A 68 6.67 21.36 1.08
CA CYS A 68 7.56 20.29 1.57
C CYS A 68 8.85 20.86 2.18
N ARG A 69 9.43 21.92 1.60
CA ARG A 69 10.63 22.59 2.14
C ARG A 69 10.36 23.26 3.49
N LEU A 70 9.20 23.88 3.69
CA LEU A 70 8.81 24.44 4.99
C LEU A 70 8.80 23.36 6.08
N VAL A 71 8.25 22.18 5.77
CA VAL A 71 8.26 21.04 6.70
C VAL A 71 9.69 20.59 6.98
N LEU A 72 10.51 20.39 5.94
CA LEU A 72 11.90 19.94 6.08
C LEU A 72 12.75 20.87 6.96
N ASN A 73 12.54 22.18 6.83
CA ASN A 73 13.25 23.20 7.62
C ASN A 73 12.61 23.48 9.00
N SER A 74 11.58 22.72 9.38
CA SER A 74 10.84 22.88 10.64
C SER A 74 10.17 24.26 10.79
N ASN A 75 9.84 24.91 9.67
CA ASN A 75 9.08 26.16 9.63
C ASN A 75 7.56 25.93 9.59
N MET A 76 7.12 24.70 9.33
CA MET A 76 5.71 24.29 9.31
C MET A 76 5.59 22.89 9.91
N ASP A 77 4.56 22.69 10.72
CA ASP A 77 4.26 21.38 11.28
C ASP A 77 3.83 20.36 10.20
N LEU A 78 4.20 19.09 10.39
CA LEU A 78 3.89 18.03 9.45
C LEU A 78 2.38 17.81 9.30
N SER A 79 1.63 17.81 10.41
CA SER A 79 0.17 17.58 10.38
C SER A 79 -0.53 18.70 9.60
N ARG A 80 -0.06 19.95 9.80
CA ARG A 80 -0.53 21.13 9.08
C ARG A 80 -0.28 21.01 7.58
N ALA A 81 0.93 20.64 7.17
CA ALA A 81 1.28 20.48 5.76
C ALA A 81 0.51 19.35 5.07
N LEU A 82 0.33 18.22 5.76
CA LEU A 82 -0.49 17.10 5.27
C LEU A 82 -1.94 17.55 5.05
N LEU A 83 -2.51 18.32 5.98
CA LEU A 83 -3.86 18.85 5.86
C LEU A 83 -4.02 19.82 4.68
N GLU A 84 -3.08 20.75 4.50
CA GLU A 84 -3.11 21.71 3.38
C GLU A 84 -3.00 21.01 2.02
N LEU A 85 -2.07 20.05 1.88
CA LEU A 85 -1.92 19.28 0.63
C LEU A 85 -3.10 18.33 0.39
N GLN A 86 -3.69 17.75 1.44
CA GLN A 86 -4.89 16.91 1.34
C GLN A 86 -6.10 17.74 0.87
N SER A 87 -6.31 18.91 1.46
CA SER A 87 -7.38 19.82 1.04
C SER A 87 -7.22 20.27 -0.41
N ALA A 88 -5.98 20.58 -0.82
CA ALA A 88 -5.69 20.94 -2.21
C ALA A 88 -5.93 19.77 -3.19
N LEU A 89 -5.56 18.54 -2.82
CA LEU A 89 -5.78 17.33 -3.61
C LEU A 89 -7.26 17.14 -3.96
N GLU A 90 -8.14 17.28 -2.95
CA GLU A 90 -9.60 17.09 -3.08
C GLU A 90 -10.22 18.05 -4.10
N GLY A 91 -9.78 19.31 -4.12
CA GLY A 91 -10.32 20.34 -5.03
C GLY A 91 -9.56 20.52 -6.35
N SER A 92 -8.45 19.81 -6.57
CA SER A 92 -7.56 20.06 -7.70
C SER A 92 -8.08 19.53 -9.06
N ASP A 93 -7.55 20.10 -10.15
CA ASP A 93 -7.68 19.53 -11.50
C ASP A 93 -7.03 18.13 -11.54
N PRO A 94 -7.68 17.10 -12.16
CA PRO A 94 -7.15 15.74 -12.26
C PRO A 94 -5.68 15.64 -12.72
N LYS A 95 -5.20 16.57 -13.55
CA LYS A 95 -3.80 16.58 -14.02
C LYS A 95 -2.78 16.81 -12.91
N PHE A 96 -3.19 17.42 -11.79
CA PHE A 96 -2.34 17.71 -10.63
C PHE A 96 -2.39 16.63 -9.56
N VAL A 97 -3.36 15.71 -9.62
CA VAL A 97 -3.52 14.63 -8.62
C VAL A 97 -2.21 13.84 -8.40
N PRO A 98 -1.47 13.39 -9.44
CA PRO A 98 -0.22 12.68 -9.21
C PRO A 98 0.85 13.51 -8.48
N LEU A 99 0.88 14.84 -8.69
CA LEU A 99 1.82 15.72 -8.01
C LEU A 99 1.50 15.81 -6.51
N PHE A 100 0.22 15.96 -6.16
CA PHE A 100 -0.21 16.02 -4.76
C PHE A 100 0.02 14.67 -4.05
N VAL A 101 -0.34 13.55 -4.68
CA VAL A 101 -0.12 12.21 -4.10
C VAL A 101 1.37 11.94 -3.87
N LYS A 102 2.24 12.31 -4.82
CA LYS A 102 3.71 12.23 -4.65
C LYS A 102 4.20 13.01 -3.44
N SER A 103 3.64 14.18 -3.23
CA SER A 103 4.13 15.12 -2.23
C SER A 103 3.62 14.77 -0.84
N LEU A 104 2.38 14.29 -0.75
CA LEU A 104 1.86 13.65 0.46
C LEU A 104 2.68 12.38 0.78
N GLY A 105 2.94 11.50 -0.19
CA GLY A 105 3.80 10.32 0.00
C GLY A 105 5.21 10.67 0.48
N PHE A 106 5.80 11.74 -0.05
CA PHE A 106 7.07 12.28 0.42
C PHE A 106 6.99 12.74 1.88
N LEU A 107 5.97 13.52 2.26
CA LEU A 107 5.77 13.96 3.64
C LEU A 107 5.52 12.78 4.59
N VAL A 108 4.83 11.73 4.14
CA VAL A 108 4.66 10.50 4.92
C VAL A 108 6.01 9.84 5.21
N CYS A 109 6.91 9.77 4.21
CA CYS A 109 8.26 9.28 4.45
C CYS A 109 9.02 10.16 5.46
N VAL A 110 8.96 11.49 5.29
CA VAL A 110 9.64 12.43 6.20
C VAL A 110 9.13 12.28 7.64
N GLY A 111 7.81 12.17 7.84
CA GLY A 111 7.22 11.99 9.15
C GLY A 111 7.66 10.69 9.81
N TYR A 112 7.65 9.60 9.04
CA TYR A 112 8.06 8.29 9.52
C TYR A 112 9.54 8.26 9.90
N GLU A 113 10.41 8.84 9.06
CA GLU A 113 11.85 8.99 9.32
C GLU A 113 12.11 9.85 10.58
N ARG A 114 11.42 10.98 10.73
CA ARG A 114 11.55 11.86 11.91
C ARG A 114 11.14 11.17 13.22
N SER A 115 10.17 10.26 13.13
CA SER A 115 9.75 9.44 14.26
C SER A 115 10.65 8.23 14.53
N ASN A 116 11.72 8.03 13.75
CA ASN A 116 12.53 6.81 13.80
C ASN A 116 11.68 5.52 13.69
N GLY A 117 10.68 5.54 12.79
CA GLY A 117 9.74 4.45 12.58
C GLY A 117 8.63 4.29 13.62
N SER A 118 8.58 5.16 14.63
CA SER A 118 7.58 5.07 15.72
C SER A 118 6.27 5.78 15.43
N TRP A 119 6.09 6.39 14.24
CA TRP A 119 4.87 7.09 13.90
C TRP A 119 3.70 6.12 13.79
N LYS A 120 2.71 6.33 14.65
CA LYS A 120 1.43 5.63 14.64
C LYS A 120 0.31 6.64 14.42
N PRO A 121 -0.57 6.44 13.43
CA PRO A 121 -1.79 7.23 13.31
C PRO A 121 -2.64 7.11 14.58
N GLU A 122 -3.27 8.20 15.01
CA GLU A 122 -4.13 8.22 16.21
C GLU A 122 -5.38 7.35 16.04
N SER A 123 -5.90 7.30 14.81
CA SER A 123 -7.02 6.43 14.42
C SER A 123 -6.75 5.78 13.06
N HIS A 124 -7.56 4.79 12.68
CA HIS A 124 -7.50 4.18 11.35
C HIS A 124 -7.81 5.19 10.23
N GLU A 125 -8.72 6.14 10.50
CA GLU A 125 -9.12 7.19 9.55
C GLU A 125 -8.03 8.27 9.40
N ASP A 126 -7.17 8.43 10.41
CA ASP A 126 -6.06 9.38 10.39
C ASP A 126 -4.84 8.90 9.60
N HIS A 127 -4.84 7.64 9.15
CA HIS A 127 -3.74 7.12 8.36
C HIS A 127 -3.61 7.92 7.04
N PRO A 128 -2.44 8.48 6.70
CA PRO A 128 -2.30 9.41 5.58
C PRO A 128 -2.63 8.76 4.22
N PHE A 129 -2.21 7.51 3.98
CA PHE A 129 -2.62 6.79 2.77
C PHE A 129 -4.12 6.45 2.72
N VAL A 130 -4.79 6.31 3.87
CA VAL A 130 -6.26 6.13 3.93
C VAL A 130 -6.95 7.44 3.52
N LYS A 131 -6.50 8.60 4.03
CA LYS A 131 -6.99 9.92 3.62
C LYS A 131 -6.80 10.19 2.13
N ILE A 132 -5.64 9.84 1.58
CA ILE A 132 -5.38 9.98 0.14
C ILE A 132 -6.35 9.11 -0.66
N LEU A 133 -6.45 7.81 -0.35
CA LEU A 133 -7.34 6.89 -1.07
C LEU A 133 -8.82 7.28 -0.95
N SER A 134 -9.20 7.94 0.13
CA SER A 134 -10.58 8.37 0.38
C SER A 134 -10.95 9.67 -0.32
N SER A 135 -9.97 10.43 -0.83
CA SER A 135 -10.22 11.73 -1.46
C SER A 135 -10.96 11.62 -2.80
N ARG A 136 -10.43 10.82 -3.73
CA ARG A 136 -10.94 10.70 -5.11
C ARG A 136 -10.30 9.52 -5.84
N ARG A 137 -10.85 9.10 -6.98
CA ARG A 137 -10.42 7.89 -7.71
C ARG A 137 -9.06 8.05 -8.41
N GLU A 138 -8.74 9.24 -8.89
CA GLU A 138 -7.53 9.48 -9.70
C GLU A 138 -6.21 9.29 -8.92
N VAL A 139 -6.29 9.16 -7.59
CA VAL A 139 -5.13 8.92 -6.72
C VAL A 139 -4.57 7.52 -6.83
N GLU A 140 -5.41 6.53 -7.20
CA GLU A 140 -5.14 5.10 -7.04
C GLU A 140 -3.80 4.67 -7.64
N ARG A 141 -3.56 5.05 -8.90
CA ARG A 141 -2.36 4.65 -9.64
C ARG A 141 -1.07 5.18 -9.01
N GLU A 142 -1.07 6.45 -8.62
CA GLU A 142 0.12 7.06 -8.03
C GLU A 142 0.30 6.62 -6.58
N LEU A 143 -0.79 6.35 -5.85
CA LEU A 143 -0.75 5.90 -4.48
C LEU A 143 -0.06 4.54 -4.34
N VAL A 144 -0.28 3.59 -5.26
CA VAL A 144 0.48 2.32 -5.30
C VAL A 144 1.99 2.60 -5.37
N ASN A 145 2.42 3.50 -6.25
CA ASN A 145 3.84 3.86 -6.37
C ASN A 145 4.38 4.48 -5.07
N GLN A 146 3.60 5.35 -4.42
CA GLN A 146 4.01 5.98 -3.17
C GLN A 146 4.14 4.98 -2.01
N VAL A 147 3.31 3.94 -1.97
CA VAL A 147 3.44 2.86 -0.98
C VAL A 147 4.74 2.07 -1.20
N LEU A 148 5.06 1.71 -2.44
CA LEU A 148 6.31 1.01 -2.76
C LEU A 148 7.53 1.88 -2.46
N LEU A 149 7.48 3.18 -2.79
CA LEU A 149 8.54 4.13 -2.46
C LEU A 149 8.71 4.29 -0.95
N PHE A 150 7.61 4.35 -0.20
CA PHE A 150 7.64 4.36 1.26
C PHE A 150 8.35 3.13 1.82
N MET A 151 8.02 1.93 1.34
CA MET A 151 8.69 0.70 1.74
C MET A 151 10.18 0.72 1.37
N ALA A 152 10.50 1.10 0.13
CA ALA A 152 11.88 1.11 -0.35
C ALA A 152 12.77 2.10 0.40
N LYS A 153 12.24 3.27 0.75
CA LYS A 153 12.97 4.34 1.45
C LYS A 153 13.16 4.03 2.93
N ASN A 154 12.14 3.45 3.58
CA ASN A 154 12.14 3.21 5.02
C ASN A 154 12.60 1.81 5.44
N LYS A 155 12.96 0.93 4.49
CA LYS A 155 13.42 -0.44 4.79
C LYS A 155 14.57 -0.52 5.81
N GLY A 156 15.40 0.53 5.91
CA GLY A 156 16.49 0.61 6.88
C GLY A 156 16.05 0.74 8.34
N LEU A 157 14.79 1.16 8.57
CA LEU A 157 14.17 1.27 9.90
C LEU A 157 13.51 -0.04 10.36
N GLY A 158 13.57 -1.09 9.53
CA GLY A 158 12.92 -2.37 9.79
C GLY A 158 11.65 -2.55 8.96
N MET A 159 11.58 -3.63 8.18
CA MET A 159 10.43 -3.88 7.30
C MET A 159 9.18 -4.32 8.07
N ALA A 160 9.34 -4.90 9.25
CA ALA A 160 8.21 -5.29 10.09
C ALA A 160 7.43 -4.05 10.59
N GLU A 161 8.16 -3.02 11.02
CA GLU A 161 7.63 -1.74 11.47
C GLU A 161 6.95 -0.97 10.32
N VAL A 162 7.55 -1.01 9.13
CA VAL A 162 6.96 -0.47 7.90
C VAL A 162 5.64 -1.18 7.56
N CYS A 163 5.60 -2.51 7.66
CA CYS A 163 4.40 -3.29 7.44
C CYS A 163 3.31 -3.02 8.50
N GLU A 164 3.70 -2.85 9.77
CA GLU A 164 2.76 -2.48 10.84
C GLU A 164 2.14 -1.10 10.62
N PHE A 165 2.91 -0.13 10.13
CA PHE A 165 2.37 1.17 9.71
C PHE A 165 1.33 1.00 8.59
N LEU A 166 1.67 0.24 7.54
CA LEU A 166 0.81 0.01 6.38
C LEU A 166 -0.41 -0.88 6.66
N ARG A 167 -0.40 -1.65 7.76
CA ARG A 167 -1.41 -2.66 8.08
C ARG A 167 -2.85 -2.13 7.99
N HIS A 168 -3.12 -0.97 8.61
CA HIS A 168 -4.45 -0.36 8.59
C HIS A 168 -4.87 0.07 7.19
N PHE A 169 -3.93 0.61 6.41
CA PHE A 169 -4.19 0.99 5.03
C PHE A 169 -4.49 -0.21 4.13
N LEU A 170 -3.77 -1.34 4.30
CA LEU A 170 -4.02 -2.58 3.56
C LEU A 170 -5.42 -3.13 3.87
N ILE A 171 -5.76 -3.25 5.16
CA ILE A 171 -7.07 -3.73 5.60
C ILE A 171 -8.17 -2.82 5.05
N PHE A 172 -8.02 -1.49 5.17
CA PHE A 172 -8.97 -0.52 4.64
C PHE A 172 -9.16 -0.67 3.13
N SER A 173 -8.07 -0.85 2.38
CA SER A 173 -8.10 -1.02 0.92
C SER A 173 -8.91 -2.25 0.49
N ILE A 174 -8.79 -3.36 1.23
CA ILE A 174 -9.54 -4.60 0.96
C ILE A 174 -11.00 -4.45 1.39
N LEU A 175 -11.28 -3.88 2.56
CA LEU A 175 -12.66 -3.72 3.05
C LEU A 175 -13.50 -2.81 2.13
N ARG A 176 -12.86 -1.81 1.49
CA ARG A 176 -13.50 -0.95 0.50
C ARG A 176 -13.92 -1.65 -0.79
N MET A 177 -13.43 -2.87 -1.06
CA MET A 177 -13.88 -3.68 -2.20
C MET A 177 -15.38 -4.02 -2.15
N ASN A 178 -16.02 -3.95 -0.97
CA ASN A 178 -17.46 -4.21 -0.82
C ASN A 178 -18.35 -3.13 -1.44
N ALA A 179 -17.82 -1.96 -1.75
CA ALA A 179 -18.55 -0.96 -2.52
C ALA A 179 -18.69 -1.45 -3.97
N SER A 180 -19.82 -1.20 -4.62
CA SER A 180 -20.16 -1.66 -5.98
C SER A 180 -19.29 -1.04 -7.12
N ASP A 181 -18.03 -0.76 -6.83
CA ASP A 181 -17.08 -0.04 -7.68
C ASP A 181 -15.91 -0.96 -8.04
N SER A 182 -15.91 -1.44 -9.29
CA SER A 182 -14.87 -2.34 -9.81
C SER A 182 -13.46 -1.72 -9.79
N SER A 183 -13.35 -0.39 -9.75
CA SER A 183 -12.06 0.31 -9.65
C SER A 183 -11.34 0.04 -8.32
N LEU A 184 -12.07 0.03 -7.21
CA LEU A 184 -11.51 -0.20 -5.87
C LEU A 184 -10.93 -1.61 -5.74
N PHE A 185 -11.57 -2.57 -6.40
CA PHE A 185 -11.06 -3.93 -6.49
C PHE A 185 -9.72 -3.97 -7.25
N LEU A 186 -9.66 -3.34 -8.43
CA LEU A 186 -8.45 -3.28 -9.24
C LEU A 186 -7.29 -2.61 -8.49
N PHE A 187 -7.57 -1.55 -7.74
CA PHE A 187 -6.59 -0.88 -6.90
C PHE A 187 -5.97 -1.81 -5.86
N ALA A 188 -6.80 -2.46 -5.03
CA ALA A 188 -6.27 -3.29 -3.95
C ALA A 188 -5.59 -4.57 -4.49
N ARG A 189 -6.09 -5.12 -5.60
CA ARG A 189 -5.37 -6.17 -6.35
C ARG A 189 -3.99 -5.67 -6.78
N GLN A 190 -3.91 -4.51 -7.44
CA GLN A 190 -2.66 -3.94 -7.91
C GLN A 190 -1.70 -3.63 -6.76
N LEU A 191 -2.19 -3.13 -5.63
CA LEU A 191 -1.39 -2.86 -4.45
C LEU A 191 -0.73 -4.13 -3.91
N ILE A 192 -1.53 -5.19 -3.67
CA ILE A 192 -1.03 -6.45 -3.12
C ILE A 192 -0.03 -7.11 -4.07
N THR A 193 -0.35 -7.19 -5.36
CA THR A 193 0.54 -7.83 -6.35
C THR A 193 1.83 -7.02 -6.56
N SER A 194 1.76 -5.69 -6.48
CA SER A 194 2.96 -4.84 -6.56
C SER A 194 3.84 -5.00 -5.32
N MET A 195 3.26 -5.12 -4.12
CA MET A 195 4.02 -5.39 -2.89
C MET A 195 4.64 -6.79 -2.91
N ALA A 196 3.91 -7.79 -3.40
CA ALA A 196 4.44 -9.16 -3.58
C ALA A 196 5.62 -9.17 -4.57
N SER A 197 5.48 -8.50 -5.72
CA SER A 197 6.56 -8.37 -6.70
C SER A 197 7.77 -7.62 -6.14
N PHE A 198 7.55 -6.58 -5.33
CA PHE A 198 8.62 -5.86 -4.64
C PHE A 198 9.47 -6.77 -3.74
N CYS A 199 8.88 -7.77 -3.09
CA CYS A 199 9.61 -8.76 -2.28
C CYS A 199 10.74 -9.45 -3.07
N CYS A 200 10.53 -9.73 -4.36
CA CYS A 200 11.53 -10.37 -5.22
C CYS A 200 12.81 -9.54 -5.40
N SER A 201 12.73 -8.22 -5.18
CA SER A 201 13.88 -7.31 -5.24
C SER A 201 14.65 -7.21 -3.90
N ILE A 202 14.03 -7.64 -2.80
CA ILE A 202 14.58 -7.53 -1.43
C ILE A 202 14.32 -8.80 -0.60
N PRO A 203 14.78 -9.99 -1.06
CA PRO A 203 14.43 -11.29 -0.47
C PRO A 203 14.70 -11.38 1.03
N ASN A 204 15.81 -10.81 1.50
CA ASN A 204 16.23 -10.88 2.91
C ASN A 204 15.29 -10.11 3.87
N GLN A 205 14.41 -9.26 3.35
CA GLN A 205 13.45 -8.46 4.13
C GLN A 205 12.01 -8.72 3.68
N ALA A 206 11.77 -9.74 2.86
CA ALA A 206 10.48 -10.03 2.26
C ALA A 206 9.47 -10.68 3.23
N LEU A 207 9.95 -11.46 4.21
CA LEU A 207 9.06 -12.24 5.09
C LEU A 207 8.04 -11.37 5.87
N PRO A 208 8.40 -10.21 6.45
CA PRO A 208 7.41 -9.34 7.08
C PRO A 208 6.33 -8.84 6.10
N ILE A 209 6.70 -8.59 4.84
CA ILE A 209 5.76 -8.15 3.80
C ILE A 209 4.80 -9.30 3.47
N PHE A 210 5.31 -10.50 3.23
CA PHE A 210 4.45 -11.66 2.98
C PHE A 210 3.50 -11.91 4.14
N ARG A 211 3.98 -11.91 5.38
CA ARG A 211 3.12 -12.02 6.56
C ARG A 211 2.03 -10.97 6.56
N ALA A 212 2.37 -9.69 6.36
CA ALA A 212 1.36 -8.62 6.31
C ALA A 212 0.30 -8.87 5.22
N LEU A 213 0.71 -9.29 4.01
CA LEU A 213 -0.20 -9.60 2.91
C LEU A 213 -1.07 -10.83 3.20
N ILE A 214 -0.50 -11.91 3.74
CA ILE A 214 -1.20 -13.14 4.16
C ILE A 214 -2.30 -12.81 5.18
N HIS A 215 -1.95 -12.05 6.23
CA HIS A 215 -2.89 -11.66 7.26
C HIS A 215 -4.03 -10.78 6.73
N CYS A 216 -3.83 -10.09 5.60
CA CYS A 216 -4.84 -9.29 4.96
C CYS A 216 -5.84 -10.11 4.12
N LEU A 217 -5.48 -11.32 3.68
CA LEU A 217 -6.32 -12.17 2.83
C LEU A 217 -7.67 -12.51 3.48
N LYS A 218 -7.70 -12.66 4.80
CA LYS A 218 -8.94 -12.97 5.55
C LYS A 218 -10.04 -11.92 5.41
N TYR A 219 -9.73 -10.71 4.97
CA TYR A 219 -10.69 -9.61 4.81
C TYR A 219 -11.34 -9.57 3.41
N PHE A 220 -10.94 -10.43 2.48
CA PHE A 220 -11.50 -10.43 1.13
C PHE A 220 -12.99 -10.82 1.11
N PRO A 221 -13.86 -10.00 0.49
CA PRO A 221 -15.30 -10.26 0.46
C PRO A 221 -15.68 -11.22 -0.67
N LEU A 222 -15.43 -12.50 -0.47
CA LEU A 222 -15.63 -13.58 -1.46
C LEU A 222 -17.13 -13.93 -1.66
N LYS A 223 -17.90 -12.95 -2.14
CA LYS A 223 -19.37 -13.01 -2.33
C LYS A 223 -19.81 -13.15 -3.78
N SER A 224 -18.93 -12.87 -4.75
CA SER A 224 -19.23 -12.97 -6.18
C SER A 224 -18.12 -13.70 -6.93
N LEU A 225 -18.46 -14.34 -8.04
CA LEU A 225 -17.51 -15.07 -8.89
C LEU A 225 -16.37 -14.16 -9.39
N GLU A 226 -16.66 -12.91 -9.76
CA GLU A 226 -15.63 -11.96 -10.19
C GLU A 226 -14.63 -11.65 -9.06
N VAL A 227 -15.11 -11.51 -7.82
CA VAL A 227 -14.24 -11.28 -6.66
C VAL A 227 -13.42 -12.53 -6.35
N THR A 228 -13.99 -13.73 -6.49
CA THR A 228 -13.26 -15.01 -6.34
C THR A 228 -12.15 -15.15 -7.38
N ARG A 229 -12.44 -14.96 -8.67
CA ARG A 229 -11.44 -15.05 -9.74
C ARG A 229 -10.26 -14.10 -9.51
N ASN A 230 -10.57 -12.89 -9.09
CA ASN A 230 -9.52 -11.93 -8.81
C ASN A 230 -8.72 -12.25 -7.53
N PHE A 231 -9.36 -12.84 -6.52
CA PHE A 231 -8.67 -13.36 -5.35
C PHE A 231 -7.71 -14.49 -5.76
N CYS A 232 -8.15 -15.42 -6.62
CA CYS A 232 -7.28 -16.46 -7.18
C CYS A 232 -6.03 -15.85 -7.83
N TYR A 233 -6.19 -14.80 -8.63
CA TYR A 233 -5.06 -14.07 -9.24
C TYR A 233 -4.11 -13.43 -8.20
N VAL A 234 -4.66 -12.88 -7.10
CA VAL A 234 -3.84 -12.34 -6.00
C VAL A 234 -3.03 -13.46 -5.34
N VAL A 235 -3.64 -14.61 -5.07
CA VAL A 235 -2.97 -15.77 -4.47
C VAL A 235 -1.90 -16.32 -5.40
N GLU A 236 -2.17 -16.42 -6.70
CA GLU A 236 -1.19 -16.81 -7.73
C GLU A 236 0.04 -15.91 -7.68
N CYS A 237 -0.16 -14.58 -7.73
CA CYS A 237 0.96 -13.63 -7.64
C CYS A 237 1.74 -13.73 -6.32
N LEU A 238 1.06 -14.01 -5.20
CA LEU A 238 1.70 -14.20 -3.90
C LEU A 238 2.53 -15.48 -3.88
N VAL A 239 1.99 -16.59 -4.35
CA VAL A 239 2.67 -17.90 -4.42
C VAL A 239 3.89 -17.83 -5.34
N ASP A 240 3.76 -17.20 -6.51
CA ASP A 240 4.87 -17.02 -7.45
C ASP A 240 5.99 -16.18 -6.84
N SER A 241 5.63 -15.01 -6.27
CA SER A 241 6.61 -14.11 -5.64
C SER A 241 7.28 -14.79 -4.44
N PHE A 242 6.51 -15.50 -3.62
CA PHE A 242 7.02 -16.25 -2.48
C PHE A 242 7.98 -17.35 -2.93
N THR A 243 7.63 -18.12 -3.97
CA THR A 243 8.49 -19.18 -4.52
C THR A 243 9.82 -18.62 -5.02
N VAL A 244 9.79 -17.47 -5.71
CA VAL A 244 11.02 -16.78 -6.14
C VAL A 244 11.88 -16.37 -4.95
N VAL A 245 11.28 -15.75 -3.93
CA VAL A 245 12.00 -15.34 -2.71
C VAL A 245 12.57 -16.54 -1.96
N LEU A 246 11.79 -17.62 -1.81
CA LEU A 246 12.23 -18.84 -1.13
C LEU A 246 13.48 -19.43 -1.82
N ARG A 247 13.47 -19.55 -3.15
CA ARG A 247 14.65 -20.01 -3.90
C ARG A 247 15.89 -19.17 -3.61
N GLN A 248 15.73 -17.85 -3.53
CA GLN A 248 16.83 -16.93 -3.23
C GLN A 248 17.31 -17.06 -1.77
N LEU A 249 16.42 -17.25 -0.80
CA LEU A 249 16.75 -17.44 0.61
C LEU A 249 17.49 -18.77 0.84
N VAL A 250 16.99 -19.85 0.23
CA VAL A 250 17.65 -21.17 0.25
C VAL A 250 19.03 -21.10 -0.39
N GLY A 251 19.16 -20.46 -1.56
CA GLY A 251 20.45 -20.28 -2.22
C GLY A 251 21.47 -19.48 -1.40
N LYS A 252 21.01 -18.65 -0.47
CA LYS A 252 21.86 -17.90 0.48
C LYS A 252 22.03 -18.59 1.83
N GLY A 253 21.28 -19.64 2.12
CA GLY A 253 21.31 -20.35 3.40
C GLY A 253 20.77 -19.54 4.59
N VAL A 254 19.85 -18.58 4.37
CA VAL A 254 19.34 -17.68 5.43
C VAL A 254 17.82 -17.75 5.54
N LEU A 255 17.30 -17.66 6.77
CA LEU A 255 15.87 -17.57 7.09
C LEU A 255 15.00 -18.70 6.49
N ILE A 256 15.56 -19.89 6.32
CA ILE A 256 14.89 -21.01 5.64
C ILE A 256 13.66 -21.46 6.45
N THR A 257 13.82 -21.69 7.76
CA THR A 257 12.73 -22.15 8.63
C THR A 257 11.61 -21.11 8.72
N GLU A 258 11.96 -19.83 8.86
CA GLU A 258 10.99 -18.73 8.89
C GLU A 258 10.25 -18.58 7.57
N ALA A 259 10.92 -18.79 6.44
CA ALA A 259 10.29 -18.80 5.13
C ALA A 259 9.34 -19.99 4.98
N GLN A 260 9.72 -21.20 5.41
CA GLN A 260 8.83 -22.36 5.37
C GLN A 260 7.58 -22.15 6.23
N LEU A 261 7.73 -21.63 7.45
CA LEU A 261 6.59 -21.26 8.31
C LEU A 261 5.68 -20.24 7.64
N CYS A 262 6.24 -19.19 7.02
CA CYS A 262 5.47 -18.22 6.26
C CYS A 262 4.72 -18.85 5.07
N GLY A 263 5.29 -19.88 4.44
CA GLY A 263 4.64 -20.66 3.38
C GLY A 263 3.46 -21.48 3.91
N VAL A 264 3.62 -22.12 5.08
CA VAL A 264 2.51 -22.84 5.75
C VAL A 264 1.39 -21.85 6.11
N GLU A 265 1.72 -20.71 6.71
CA GLU A 265 0.75 -19.65 7.04
C GLU A 265 -0.04 -19.19 5.81
N LEU A 266 0.61 -19.05 4.64
CA LEU A 266 -0.07 -18.69 3.38
C LEU A 266 -1.08 -19.76 2.98
N ILE A 267 -0.69 -21.04 3.01
CA ILE A 267 -1.58 -22.16 2.66
C ILE A 267 -2.79 -22.18 3.60
N GLU A 268 -2.55 -22.14 4.91
CA GLU A 268 -3.61 -22.16 5.92
C GLU A 268 -4.60 -21.01 5.73
N ASN A 269 -4.11 -19.77 5.57
CA ASN A 269 -4.99 -18.61 5.42
C ASN A 269 -5.84 -18.71 4.14
N VAL A 270 -5.25 -19.16 3.03
CA VAL A 270 -6.01 -19.36 1.79
C VAL A 270 -7.05 -20.46 1.94
N LEU A 271 -6.68 -21.63 2.48
CA LEU A 271 -7.64 -22.73 2.70
C LEU A 271 -8.76 -22.34 3.66
N SER A 272 -8.46 -21.61 4.73
CA SER A 272 -9.45 -21.16 5.72
C SER A 272 -10.57 -20.31 5.11
N LEU A 273 -10.28 -19.59 4.03
CA LEU A 273 -11.29 -18.82 3.31
C LEU A 273 -12.28 -19.76 2.60
N TYR A 274 -11.86 -20.91 2.10
CA TYR A 274 -12.73 -21.86 1.40
C TYR A 274 -13.59 -22.71 2.35
N MET A 275 -13.22 -22.78 3.63
CA MET A 275 -14.02 -23.43 4.68
C MET A 275 -15.27 -22.64 5.12
N SER A 276 -15.53 -21.46 4.55
CA SER A 276 -16.62 -20.59 4.99
C SER A 276 -17.96 -21.00 4.34
N PRO A 277 -19.05 -21.17 5.13
CA PRO A 277 -20.34 -21.71 4.67
C PRO A 277 -21.12 -20.82 3.66
N CYS A 278 -20.56 -19.68 3.25
CA CYS A 278 -21.21 -18.69 2.40
C CYS A 278 -20.78 -18.71 0.93
N LYS A 279 -20.03 -19.73 0.46
CA LYS A 279 -19.35 -19.66 -0.85
C LYS A 279 -19.92 -20.59 -1.92
N GLN A 280 -19.94 -20.05 -3.14
CA GLN A 280 -20.10 -20.81 -4.37
C GLN A 280 -18.83 -21.64 -4.58
N SER A 281 -18.98 -22.95 -4.60
CA SER A 281 -17.91 -23.94 -4.49
C SER A 281 -17.08 -24.14 -5.77
N ASP A 282 -17.39 -23.47 -6.88
CA ASP A 282 -16.91 -23.87 -8.21
C ASP A 282 -15.40 -23.62 -8.50
N GLU A 283 -14.66 -22.85 -7.69
CA GLU A 283 -13.25 -22.47 -7.99
C GLU A 283 -12.20 -23.00 -6.98
N ILE A 284 -12.45 -24.12 -6.29
CA ILE A 284 -11.50 -24.69 -5.31
C ILE A 284 -10.29 -25.35 -5.98
N GLU A 285 -10.50 -26.09 -7.07
CA GLU A 285 -9.44 -26.89 -7.74
C GLU A 285 -8.20 -26.06 -8.14
N PRO A 286 -8.33 -24.90 -8.83
CA PRO A 286 -7.17 -24.11 -9.24
C PRO A 286 -6.31 -23.67 -8.06
N ILE A 287 -6.92 -23.36 -6.91
CA ILE A 287 -6.19 -22.93 -5.72
C ILE A 287 -5.50 -24.11 -5.05
N VAL A 288 -6.16 -25.26 -4.96
CA VAL A 288 -5.56 -26.47 -4.39
C VAL A 288 -4.32 -26.88 -5.18
N GLU A 289 -4.38 -26.90 -6.51
CA GLU A 289 -3.20 -27.20 -7.33
C GLU A 289 -2.12 -26.11 -7.21
N LEU A 290 -2.49 -24.83 -7.11
CA LEU A 290 -1.53 -23.73 -6.91
C LEU A 290 -0.77 -23.87 -5.58
N LEU A 291 -1.47 -24.14 -4.48
CA LEU A 291 -0.85 -24.32 -3.16
C LEU A 291 0.04 -25.56 -3.12
N LYS A 292 -0.38 -26.64 -3.79
CA LYS A 292 0.42 -27.85 -3.98
C LYS A 292 1.69 -27.57 -4.78
N HIS A 293 1.61 -26.80 -5.87
CA HIS A 293 2.79 -26.39 -6.65
C HIS A 293 3.82 -25.64 -5.80
N MET A 294 3.38 -24.81 -4.86
CA MET A 294 4.28 -24.15 -3.92
C MET A 294 5.08 -25.17 -3.10
N LEU A 295 4.43 -26.19 -2.56
CA LEU A 295 5.11 -27.23 -1.76
C LEU A 295 5.97 -28.18 -2.61
N VAL A 296 5.57 -28.46 -3.85
CA VAL A 296 6.44 -29.14 -4.82
C VAL A 296 7.73 -28.33 -5.01
N ALA A 297 7.63 -27.01 -5.19
CA ALA A 297 8.80 -26.16 -5.32
C ALA A 297 9.67 -26.14 -4.04
N GLN A 298 9.09 -26.28 -2.85
CA GLN A 298 9.87 -26.46 -1.61
C GLN A 298 10.61 -27.79 -1.58
N LYS A 299 9.96 -28.87 -2.02
CA LYS A 299 10.54 -30.21 -2.09
C LYS A 299 11.68 -30.27 -3.12
N ASP A 300 11.54 -29.60 -4.26
CA ASP A 300 12.58 -29.47 -5.28
C ASP A 300 13.82 -28.73 -4.76
N LEU A 301 13.65 -27.88 -3.73
CA LEU A 301 14.73 -27.23 -3.00
C LEU A 301 15.33 -28.10 -1.88
N ALA A 302 14.95 -29.38 -1.83
CA ALA A 302 15.35 -30.35 -0.81
C ALA A 302 15.01 -29.94 0.64
N LEU A 303 13.98 -29.12 0.81
CA LEU A 303 13.51 -28.72 2.13
C LEU A 303 12.67 -29.83 2.78
N HIS A 304 12.84 -30.00 4.09
CA HIS A 304 12.05 -30.96 4.86
C HIS A 304 10.65 -30.43 5.15
N TYR A 305 9.68 -31.34 5.27
CA TYR A 305 8.34 -30.98 5.71
C TYR A 305 8.34 -30.47 7.15
N MET A 306 7.62 -29.37 7.36
CA MET A 306 7.43 -28.77 8.68
C MET A 306 6.29 -29.49 9.42
N PRO A 307 6.40 -29.73 10.74
CA PRO A 307 5.32 -30.32 11.54
C PRO A 307 3.99 -29.56 11.43
N GLU A 308 4.06 -28.24 11.23
CA GLU A 308 2.92 -27.35 11.05
C GLU A 308 2.09 -27.70 9.81
N LEU A 309 2.60 -28.46 8.84
CA LEU A 309 1.81 -28.96 7.71
C LEU A 309 0.65 -29.90 8.16
N ALA A 310 0.67 -30.40 9.40
CA ALA A 310 -0.44 -31.17 9.95
C ALA A 310 -1.78 -30.39 9.95
N SER A 311 -1.75 -29.07 10.16
CA SER A 311 -2.96 -28.23 10.07
C SER A 311 -3.47 -28.12 8.64
N VAL A 312 -2.57 -28.05 7.65
CA VAL A 312 -2.91 -28.04 6.23
C VAL A 312 -3.58 -29.34 5.84
N ILE A 313 -3.05 -30.49 6.29
CA ILE A 313 -3.68 -31.80 6.09
C ILE A 313 -5.09 -31.82 6.68
N LEU A 314 -5.26 -31.26 7.88
CA LEU A 314 -6.58 -31.16 8.52
C LEU A 314 -7.53 -30.30 7.67
N SER A 315 -7.13 -29.10 7.26
CA SER A 315 -7.95 -28.21 6.42
C SER A 315 -8.35 -28.86 5.09
N LEU A 316 -7.40 -29.51 4.41
CA LEU A 316 -7.68 -30.27 3.18
C LEU A 316 -8.65 -31.42 3.43
N SER A 317 -8.56 -32.11 4.57
CA SER A 317 -9.48 -33.19 4.92
C SER A 317 -10.90 -32.66 5.12
N VAL A 318 -11.08 -31.49 5.75
CA VAL A 318 -12.42 -30.91 5.89
C VAL A 318 -12.96 -30.45 4.52
N LEU A 319 -12.14 -29.80 3.68
CA LEU A 319 -12.53 -29.46 2.31
C LEU A 319 -12.94 -30.68 1.49
N LEU A 320 -12.25 -31.81 1.66
CA LEU A 320 -12.59 -33.06 0.98
C LEU A 320 -13.98 -33.56 1.39
N ILE A 321 -14.31 -33.49 2.68
CA ILE A 321 -15.61 -33.90 3.20
C ILE A 321 -16.73 -32.98 2.70
N GLU A 322 -16.47 -31.68 2.59
CA GLU A 322 -17.43 -30.67 2.15
C GLU A 322 -17.56 -30.56 0.63
N SER A 323 -16.67 -31.17 -0.14
CA SER A 323 -16.68 -31.06 -1.60
C SER A 323 -17.67 -32.03 -2.25
N ASP A 324 -18.61 -31.47 -3.01
CA ASP A 324 -19.63 -32.22 -3.76
C ASP A 324 -19.16 -32.67 -5.17
N LEU A 325 -18.05 -32.13 -5.66
CA LEU A 325 -17.62 -32.27 -7.05
C LEU A 325 -16.40 -33.20 -7.19
N GLU A 326 -16.50 -34.23 -8.04
CA GLU A 326 -15.45 -35.25 -8.20
C GLU A 326 -14.07 -34.68 -8.57
N HIS A 327 -14.01 -33.67 -9.45
CA HIS A 327 -12.75 -33.05 -9.87
C HIS A 327 -12.05 -32.32 -8.72
N GLN A 328 -12.81 -31.70 -7.82
CA GLN A 328 -12.29 -31.04 -6.62
C GLN A 328 -11.78 -32.06 -5.62
N GLN A 329 -12.57 -33.10 -5.34
CA GLN A 329 -12.16 -34.21 -4.49
C GLN A 329 -10.85 -34.84 -4.98
N LEU A 330 -10.73 -35.05 -6.30
CA LEU A 330 -9.51 -35.59 -6.91
C LEU A 330 -8.29 -34.67 -6.73
N SER A 331 -8.44 -33.35 -6.90
CA SER A 331 -7.35 -32.40 -6.67
C SER A 331 -6.91 -32.37 -5.20
N ILE A 332 -7.88 -32.36 -4.27
CA ILE A 332 -7.61 -32.39 -2.83
C ILE A 332 -6.92 -33.70 -2.43
N LEU A 333 -7.37 -34.84 -2.94
CA LEU A 333 -6.75 -36.16 -2.70
C LEU A 333 -5.32 -36.22 -3.25
N LYS A 334 -5.06 -35.67 -4.44
CA LYS A 334 -3.69 -35.56 -4.98
C LYS A 334 -2.80 -34.70 -4.08
N PHE A 335 -3.36 -33.66 -3.47
CA PHE A 335 -2.61 -32.82 -2.55
C PHE A 335 -2.32 -33.54 -1.23
N LEU A 336 -3.32 -34.19 -0.64
CA LEU A 336 -3.15 -35.02 0.56
C LEU A 336 -2.12 -36.14 0.33
N GLN A 337 -2.19 -36.83 -0.81
CA GLN A 337 -1.23 -37.88 -1.18
C GLN A 337 0.20 -37.34 -1.30
N PHE A 338 0.39 -36.07 -1.68
CA PHE A 338 1.71 -35.47 -1.76
C PHE A 338 2.31 -35.18 -0.37
N LEU A 339 1.45 -34.93 0.63
CA LEU A 339 1.82 -34.57 2.00
C LEU A 339 2.04 -35.79 2.92
N LEU A 340 1.42 -36.94 2.61
CA LEU A 340 1.48 -38.20 3.36
C LEU A 340 2.59 -39.13 2.85
#